data_AF-A0A7X7NW09-F1
#
_entry.id   AF-A0A7X7NW09-F1
#
_cell.length_a   1.000
_cell.length_b   1.000
_cell.length_c   1.000
_cell.angle_alpha   90.00
_cell.angle_beta   90.00
_cell.angle_gamma   90.00
#
_symmetry.space_group_name_H-M   'P 1'
#
loop_
_entity.id
_entity.type
_entity.pdbx_description
1 polymer ?
#
loop_
_entity_poly.entity_id
_entity_poly.type
_entity_poly.pdbx_seq_one_letter_code
_entity_poly.pdbx_strand_id
1 'polypeptide(L)'
;GETTINLPRVALNSKSIEDFYNKLNMVLNKVSEQLVEKYKNLSNLKTTHLPFLMMDKAWKDSLSLSPNDNITQVVKNGSLDIGFIGLAEALVALTGSHHGELKEAQELGLNIIKFMNKHANKEREKYGLNFQIVASSKVDLLENFVLKDQQKYGIIRNVTDKSFYTDSFHVPSNYPINAEAKIGIEAPYHNLIPGGHITYIELGGEQKNKVNSILGLIKMMKKNDIAYAAINHRLDIDHKCNYVGEINYNKCPQCERIETTLEPFFKYRRINDLLISPINLETFEHEEVDLRVTHINNLMRVSGFVHDSIVDGPGLRFVVFAQGCLIGCVGCHNPETWDPDGGTLVELDDIVSMWRQNPLIEGVTFSGGDPLLQADKTLYLAKKAKETNLSIVLYSGKYYEDLIELNNPHINEILELTDILIDGPFEIDKLNLNLQYRGSDNQRIIDMKKTRESGKIALLIV
;
A
#
# COMPACT_ATOMS: atom_id res chain seq x y z
N GLY A 1 -21.11 -20.94 5.08
CA GLY A 1 -20.61 -21.68 6.26
C GLY A 1 -19.27 -22.26 5.88
N GLU A 2 -18.25 -22.07 6.72
CA GLU A 2 -16.85 -22.15 6.24
C GLU A 2 -16.03 -23.22 6.97
N THR A 3 -15.16 -23.88 6.21
CA THR A 3 -14.05 -24.71 6.70
C THR A 3 -12.75 -24.29 5.99
N THR A 4 -11.70 -24.03 6.76
CA THR A 4 -10.47 -23.38 6.27
C THR A 4 -9.32 -24.38 6.14
N ILE A 5 -8.61 -24.33 5.01
CA ILE A 5 -7.44 -25.16 4.69
C ILE A 5 -6.16 -24.43 5.11
N ASN A 6 -5.32 -25.11 5.89
CA ASN A 6 -3.94 -24.71 6.16
C ASN A 6 -3.06 -25.13 4.97
N LEU A 7 -2.83 -24.22 4.01
CA LEU A 7 -1.99 -24.50 2.82
C LEU A 7 -0.53 -24.79 3.19
N PRO A 8 0.11 -24.08 4.15
CA PRO A 8 1.46 -24.40 4.59
C PRO A 8 1.60 -25.85 5.04
N ARG A 9 0.64 -26.38 5.80
CA ARG A 9 0.63 -27.80 6.21
C ARG A 9 0.55 -28.75 5.02
N VAL A 10 -0.20 -28.42 3.98
CA VAL A 10 -0.25 -29.26 2.77
C VAL A 10 1.11 -29.23 2.07
N ALA A 11 1.73 -28.06 1.94
CA ALA A 11 3.07 -27.88 1.37
C ALA A 11 4.14 -28.64 2.15
N LEU A 12 4.20 -28.48 3.47
CA LEU A 12 5.17 -29.15 4.34
C LEU A 12 5.03 -30.68 4.36
N ASN A 13 3.84 -31.21 4.06
CA ASN A 13 3.66 -32.65 3.92
C ASN A 13 4.07 -33.18 2.54
N SER A 14 4.36 -32.31 1.57
CA SER A 14 4.53 -32.69 0.17
C SER A 14 6.00 -32.83 -0.21
N LYS A 15 6.30 -33.80 -1.08
CA LYS A 15 7.66 -34.06 -1.57
C LYS A 15 7.99 -33.35 -2.88
N SER A 16 6.96 -32.91 -3.59
CA SER A 16 7.05 -32.20 -4.87
C SER A 16 5.77 -31.39 -5.10
N ILE A 17 5.78 -30.52 -6.10
CA ILE A 17 4.59 -29.74 -6.50
C ILE A 17 3.44 -30.67 -6.95
N GLU A 18 3.76 -31.77 -7.64
CA GLU A 18 2.74 -32.76 -8.04
C GLU A 18 2.10 -33.45 -6.81
N ASP A 19 2.92 -33.87 -5.86
CA ASP A 19 2.45 -34.45 -4.60
C ASP A 19 1.62 -33.45 -3.78
N PHE A 20 1.98 -32.16 -3.84
CA PHE A 20 1.18 -31.09 -3.25
C PHE A 20 -0.23 -31.01 -3.85
N TYR A 21 -0.37 -30.98 -5.18
CA TYR A 21 -1.70 -30.94 -5.81
C TYR A 21 -2.52 -32.19 -5.49
N ASN A 22 -1.89 -33.36 -5.44
CA ASN A 22 -2.56 -34.61 -5.05
C ASN A 22 -3.10 -34.52 -3.60
N LYS A 23 -2.27 -34.06 -2.66
CA LYS A 23 -2.66 -33.88 -1.25
C LYS A 23 -3.70 -32.78 -1.07
N LEU A 24 -3.55 -31.66 -1.77
CA LEU A 24 -4.52 -30.57 -1.77
C LEU A 24 -5.88 -31.07 -2.26
N ASN A 25 -5.93 -31.85 -3.34
CA ASN A 25 -7.17 -32.47 -3.83
C ASN A 25 -7.82 -33.37 -2.77
N MET A 26 -7.02 -34.19 -2.07
CA MET A 26 -7.54 -35.03 -0.97
C MET A 26 -8.14 -34.18 0.17
N VAL A 27 -7.49 -33.09 0.54
CA VAL A 27 -7.98 -32.16 1.57
C VAL A 27 -9.25 -31.44 1.10
N LEU A 28 -9.27 -30.96 -0.14
CA LEU A 28 -10.44 -30.31 -0.73
C LEU A 28 -11.67 -31.22 -0.73
N ASN A 29 -11.51 -32.49 -1.13
CA ASN A 29 -12.61 -33.47 -1.06
C ASN A 29 -13.15 -33.62 0.37
N LYS A 30 -12.28 -33.77 1.37
CA LYS A 30 -12.69 -33.89 2.78
C LYS A 30 -13.40 -32.65 3.30
N VAL A 31 -12.91 -31.47 2.92
CA VAL A 31 -13.54 -30.19 3.29
C VAL A 31 -14.93 -30.08 2.65
N SER A 32 -15.07 -30.41 1.37
CA SER A 32 -16.36 -30.43 0.69
C SER A 32 -17.34 -31.39 1.36
N GLU A 33 -16.90 -32.61 1.70
CA GLU A 33 -17.71 -33.59 2.43
C GLU A 33 -18.19 -33.06 3.78
N GLN A 34 -17.29 -32.47 4.58
CA GLN A 34 -17.66 -31.83 5.87
C GLN A 34 -18.69 -30.71 5.70
N LEU A 35 -18.53 -29.86 4.68
CA LEU A 35 -19.46 -28.76 4.43
C LEU A 35 -20.85 -29.29 4.05
N VAL A 36 -20.91 -30.35 3.22
CA VAL A 36 -22.19 -31.02 2.89
C VAL A 36 -22.82 -31.67 4.12
N GLU A 37 -22.03 -32.34 4.96
CA GLU A 37 -22.54 -32.96 6.19
C GLU A 37 -23.13 -31.90 7.14
N LYS A 38 -22.42 -30.80 7.35
CA LYS A 38 -22.91 -29.65 8.13
C LYS A 38 -24.20 -29.08 7.54
N TYR A 39 -24.25 -28.91 6.22
CA TYR A 39 -25.47 -28.46 5.53
C TYR A 39 -26.65 -29.41 5.74
N LYS A 40 -26.44 -30.73 5.60
CA LYS A 40 -27.49 -31.74 5.79
C LYS A 40 -28.03 -31.72 7.22
N ASN A 41 -27.14 -31.61 8.21
CA ASN A 41 -27.53 -31.54 9.61
C ASN A 41 -28.37 -30.28 9.92
N LEU A 42 -27.95 -29.12 9.41
CA LEU A 42 -28.71 -27.87 9.55
C LEU A 42 -30.04 -27.91 8.80
N SER A 43 -30.07 -28.52 7.61
CA SER A 43 -31.26 -28.59 6.76
C SER A 43 -32.42 -29.38 7.39
N ASN A 44 -32.13 -30.25 8.36
CA ASN A 44 -33.11 -31.04 9.10
C ASN A 44 -33.76 -30.28 10.27
N LEU A 45 -33.28 -29.08 10.60
CA LEU A 45 -33.93 -28.24 11.60
C LEU A 45 -35.34 -27.86 11.14
N LYS A 46 -36.25 -27.78 12.10
CA LYS A 46 -37.61 -27.33 11.91
C LYS A 46 -37.70 -25.81 11.99
N THR A 47 -38.70 -25.23 11.34
CA THR A 47 -39.01 -23.79 11.43
C THR A 47 -39.10 -23.32 12.90
N THR A 48 -39.68 -24.13 13.78
CA THR A 48 -39.78 -23.85 15.23
C THR A 48 -38.44 -23.80 15.97
N HIS A 49 -37.37 -24.40 15.45
CA HIS A 49 -36.04 -24.31 16.07
C HIS A 49 -35.40 -22.93 15.87
N LEU A 50 -35.82 -22.17 14.84
CA LEU A 50 -35.30 -20.84 14.51
C LEU A 50 -36.46 -19.85 14.27
N PRO A 51 -37.28 -19.58 15.29
CA PRO A 51 -38.57 -18.89 15.12
C PRO A 51 -38.41 -17.49 14.52
N PHE A 52 -37.45 -16.69 14.98
CA PHE A 52 -37.21 -15.36 14.40
C PHE A 52 -36.83 -15.42 12.91
N LEU A 53 -35.96 -16.36 12.53
CA LEU A 53 -35.49 -16.43 11.14
C LEU A 53 -36.55 -16.98 10.19
N MET A 54 -37.35 -17.94 10.68
CA MET A 54 -38.20 -18.80 9.84
C MET A 54 -39.70 -18.59 10.05
N MET A 55 -40.15 -18.31 11.28
CA MET A 55 -41.56 -18.02 11.58
C MET A 55 -41.88 -16.54 11.40
N ASP A 56 -41.01 -15.64 11.85
CA ASP A 56 -41.17 -14.18 11.65
C ASP A 56 -40.75 -13.72 10.25
N LYS A 57 -40.41 -14.68 9.39
CA LYS A 57 -40.18 -14.52 7.96
C LYS A 57 -39.01 -13.62 7.58
N ALA A 58 -37.97 -13.59 8.41
CA ALA A 58 -36.79 -12.75 8.15
C ALA A 58 -35.97 -13.20 6.94
N TRP A 59 -36.01 -14.49 6.55
CA TRP A 59 -35.28 -15.01 5.38
C TRP A 59 -36.15 -15.20 4.14
N LYS A 60 -35.59 -14.93 2.95
CA LYS A 60 -36.31 -14.75 1.67
C LYS A 60 -37.25 -15.90 1.22
N ASP A 61 -37.02 -17.15 1.63
CA ASP A 61 -37.88 -18.29 1.27
C ASP A 61 -38.61 -18.91 2.48
N SER A 62 -38.54 -18.25 3.63
CA SER A 62 -39.23 -18.73 4.83
C SER A 62 -40.74 -18.49 4.76
N LEU A 63 -41.23 -17.59 3.90
CA LEU A 63 -42.65 -17.25 3.73
C LEU A 63 -43.54 -18.48 3.47
N SER A 64 -43.04 -19.45 2.72
CA SER A 64 -43.75 -20.68 2.37
C SER A 64 -43.66 -21.79 3.43
N LEU A 65 -42.90 -21.60 4.51
CA LEU A 65 -42.70 -22.63 5.53
C LEU A 65 -43.78 -22.60 6.62
N SER A 66 -44.29 -23.79 6.94
CA SER A 66 -45.09 -24.09 8.12
C SER A 66 -44.20 -24.39 9.34
N PRO A 67 -44.74 -24.33 10.58
CA PRO A 67 -43.94 -24.53 11.81
C PRO A 67 -43.14 -25.86 11.86
N ASN A 68 -43.67 -26.94 11.30
CA ASN A 68 -43.05 -28.27 11.34
C ASN A 68 -42.27 -28.63 10.06
N ASP A 69 -42.15 -27.71 9.11
CA ASP A 69 -41.38 -27.93 7.89
C ASP A 69 -39.88 -27.89 8.19
N ASN A 70 -39.11 -28.61 7.37
CA ASN A 70 -37.65 -28.51 7.39
C ASN A 70 -37.22 -27.20 6.70
N ILE A 71 -36.16 -26.58 7.21
CA ILE A 71 -35.65 -25.31 6.68
C ILE A 71 -34.80 -25.46 5.40
N THR A 72 -34.74 -26.66 4.83
CA THR A 72 -33.84 -27.04 3.72
C THR A 72 -33.89 -26.05 2.55
N GLN A 73 -35.08 -25.63 2.10
CA GLN A 73 -35.23 -24.72 0.97
C GLN A 73 -34.65 -23.33 1.25
N VAL A 74 -34.67 -22.90 2.51
CA VAL A 74 -34.15 -21.59 2.90
C VAL A 74 -32.64 -21.64 3.03
N VAL A 75 -32.11 -22.65 3.74
CA VAL A 75 -30.65 -22.78 3.97
C VAL A 75 -29.88 -23.16 2.71
N LYS A 76 -30.54 -23.73 1.68
CA LYS A 76 -29.94 -24.03 0.37
C LYS A 76 -29.35 -22.79 -0.30
N ASN A 77 -29.88 -21.60 -0.03
CA ASN A 77 -29.37 -20.34 -0.58
C ASN A 77 -28.04 -19.89 0.06
N GLY A 78 -27.68 -20.43 1.22
CA GLY A 78 -26.42 -20.11 1.87
C GLY A 78 -25.20 -20.63 1.10
N SER A 79 -24.05 -20.00 1.32
CA SER A 79 -22.78 -20.44 0.75
C SER A 79 -22.13 -21.57 1.53
N LEU A 80 -21.38 -22.42 0.83
CA LEU A 80 -20.50 -23.44 1.41
C LEU A 80 -19.06 -23.03 1.07
N ASP A 81 -18.36 -22.49 2.06
CA ASP A 81 -17.12 -21.75 1.85
C ASP A 81 -15.90 -22.62 2.15
N ILE A 82 -15.06 -22.83 1.13
CA ILE A 82 -13.75 -23.47 1.25
C ILE A 82 -12.74 -22.35 1.50
N GLY A 83 -12.44 -22.11 2.78
CA GLY A 83 -11.46 -21.10 3.19
C GLY A 83 -10.03 -21.58 3.00
N PHE A 84 -9.08 -20.65 2.87
CA PHE A 84 -7.66 -20.95 2.93
C PHE A 84 -6.86 -19.82 3.59
N ILE A 85 -5.69 -20.17 4.11
CA ILE A 85 -4.70 -19.24 4.68
C ILE A 85 -3.27 -19.66 4.32
N GLY A 86 -2.32 -18.74 4.47
CA GLY A 86 -0.88 -19.03 4.40
C GLY A 86 -0.39 -19.39 3.00
N LEU A 87 -0.92 -18.77 1.94
CA LEU A 87 -0.41 -19.02 0.59
C LEU A 87 1.08 -18.66 0.47
N ALA A 88 1.50 -17.55 1.07
CA ALA A 88 2.90 -17.12 1.06
C ALA A 88 3.84 -18.20 1.62
N GLU A 89 3.52 -18.76 2.78
CA GLU A 89 4.36 -19.78 3.42
C GLU A 89 4.28 -21.13 2.70
N ALA A 90 3.14 -21.45 2.09
CA ALA A 90 3.03 -22.62 1.22
C ALA A 90 3.96 -22.48 -0.01
N LEU A 91 4.05 -21.28 -0.60
CA LEU A 91 4.96 -21.00 -1.70
C LEU A 91 6.43 -21.06 -1.28
N VAL A 92 6.77 -20.50 -0.12
CA VAL A 92 8.13 -20.61 0.44
C VAL A 92 8.49 -22.08 0.67
N ALA A 93 7.60 -22.87 1.25
CA ALA A 93 7.84 -24.29 1.49
C ALA A 93 8.02 -25.11 0.19
N LEU A 94 7.36 -24.70 -0.91
CA LEU A 94 7.43 -25.41 -2.20
C LEU A 94 8.58 -24.92 -3.10
N THR A 95 8.94 -23.64 -3.02
CA THR A 95 9.81 -22.99 -4.02
C THR A 95 11.00 -22.24 -3.42
N GLY A 96 10.99 -21.98 -2.11
CA GLY A 96 11.97 -21.16 -1.41
C GLY A 96 11.65 -19.67 -1.36
N SER A 97 10.61 -19.21 -2.06
CA SER A 97 10.22 -17.79 -2.12
C SER A 97 8.70 -17.62 -2.09
N HIS A 98 8.22 -16.48 -1.60
CA HIS A 98 6.81 -16.10 -1.71
C HIS A 98 6.56 -15.27 -2.98
N HIS A 99 5.28 -15.04 -3.30
CA HIS A 99 4.81 -14.34 -4.51
C HIS A 99 5.12 -12.83 -4.56
N GLY A 100 5.74 -12.28 -3.52
CA GLY A 100 6.29 -10.93 -3.51
C GLY A 100 7.74 -10.88 -3.97
N GLU A 101 8.49 -11.97 -3.80
CA GLU A 101 9.91 -12.06 -4.10
C GLU A 101 10.20 -12.55 -5.52
N LEU A 102 9.37 -13.48 -6.02
CA LEU A 102 9.64 -14.20 -7.25
C LEU A 102 8.37 -14.38 -8.09
N LYS A 103 8.47 -14.08 -9.39
CA LYS A 103 7.36 -14.18 -10.34
C LYS A 103 6.87 -15.63 -10.51
N GLU A 104 7.79 -16.58 -10.57
CA GLU A 104 7.49 -18.02 -10.65
C GLU A 104 6.69 -18.51 -9.43
N ALA A 105 6.98 -17.95 -8.23
CA ALA A 105 6.20 -18.23 -7.04
C ALA A 105 4.79 -17.63 -7.15
N GLN A 106 4.64 -16.43 -7.71
CA GLN A 106 3.33 -15.83 -7.99
C GLN A 106 2.52 -16.68 -8.99
N GLU A 107 3.13 -17.13 -10.08
CA GLU A 107 2.48 -17.98 -11.08
C GLU A 107 2.00 -19.30 -10.45
N LEU A 108 2.82 -19.93 -9.60
CA LEU A 108 2.41 -21.09 -8.83
C LEU A 108 1.23 -20.76 -7.89
N GLY A 109 1.28 -19.64 -7.17
CA GLY A 109 0.21 -19.20 -6.27
C GLY A 109 -1.13 -19.06 -6.99
N LEU A 110 -1.13 -18.41 -8.16
CA LEU A 110 -2.32 -18.28 -9.01
C LEU A 110 -2.84 -19.64 -9.48
N ASN A 111 -1.95 -20.58 -9.82
CA ASN A 111 -2.34 -21.92 -10.24
C ASN A 111 -2.96 -22.74 -9.08
N ILE A 112 -2.45 -22.59 -7.86
CA ILE A 112 -3.03 -23.20 -6.66
C ILE A 112 -4.47 -22.69 -6.44
N ILE A 113 -4.67 -21.38 -6.49
CA ILE A 113 -6.01 -20.80 -6.28
C ILE A 113 -6.97 -21.16 -7.43
N LYS A 114 -6.51 -21.18 -8.69
CA LYS A 114 -7.29 -21.69 -9.83
C LYS A 114 -7.72 -23.15 -9.63
N PHE A 115 -6.82 -23.99 -9.12
CA PHE A 115 -7.11 -25.39 -8.84
C PHE A 115 -8.20 -25.53 -7.77
N MET A 116 -8.11 -24.77 -6.68
CA MET A 116 -9.12 -24.75 -5.63
C MET A 116 -10.48 -24.24 -6.12
N ASN A 117 -10.49 -23.15 -6.91
CA ASN A 117 -11.74 -22.61 -7.49
C ASN A 117 -12.39 -23.62 -8.45
N LYS A 118 -11.60 -24.30 -9.29
CA LYS A 118 -12.11 -25.37 -10.17
C LYS A 118 -12.77 -26.50 -9.37
N HIS A 119 -12.17 -26.90 -8.24
CA HIS A 119 -12.78 -27.87 -7.33
C HIS A 119 -14.11 -27.38 -6.76
N ALA A 120 -14.17 -26.14 -6.25
CA ALA A 120 -15.41 -25.56 -5.73
C ALA A 120 -16.53 -25.53 -6.79
N ASN A 121 -16.21 -25.16 -8.03
CA ASN A 121 -17.18 -25.17 -9.14
C ASN A 121 -17.70 -26.57 -9.45
N LYS A 122 -16.81 -27.58 -9.45
CA LYS A 122 -17.20 -28.98 -9.62
C LYS A 122 -18.16 -29.44 -8.53
N GLU A 123 -17.88 -29.11 -7.26
CA GLU A 123 -18.76 -29.49 -6.15
C GLU A 123 -20.08 -28.71 -6.16
N ARG A 124 -20.08 -27.46 -6.64
CA ARG A 124 -21.30 -26.67 -6.91
C ARG A 124 -22.21 -27.37 -7.90
N GLU A 125 -21.67 -27.82 -9.04
CA GLU A 125 -22.43 -28.54 -10.07
C GLU A 125 -22.94 -29.90 -9.54
N LYS A 126 -22.08 -30.64 -8.85
CA LYS A 126 -22.39 -31.96 -8.30
C LYS A 126 -23.51 -31.93 -7.26
N TYR A 127 -23.53 -30.95 -6.36
CA TYR A 127 -24.50 -30.88 -5.27
C TYR A 127 -25.66 -29.90 -5.53
N GLY A 128 -25.54 -29.00 -6.50
CA GLY A 128 -26.51 -27.92 -6.70
C GLY A 128 -26.59 -26.96 -5.50
N LEU A 129 -25.46 -26.75 -4.83
CA LEU A 129 -25.28 -25.89 -3.65
C LEU A 129 -24.20 -24.84 -3.92
N ASN A 130 -24.25 -23.69 -3.25
CA ASN A 130 -23.39 -22.54 -3.52
C ASN A 130 -21.96 -22.71 -2.94
N PHE A 131 -21.19 -23.66 -3.49
CA PHE A 131 -19.77 -23.81 -3.18
C PHE A 131 -18.94 -22.67 -3.77
N GLN A 132 -18.03 -22.14 -2.95
CA GLN A 132 -17.08 -21.11 -3.35
C GLN A 132 -15.80 -21.20 -2.51
N ILE A 133 -14.71 -20.65 -3.04
CA ILE A 133 -13.50 -20.43 -2.24
C ILE A 133 -13.53 -19.03 -1.63
N VAL A 134 -13.00 -18.89 -0.42
CA VAL A 134 -12.92 -17.62 0.32
C VAL A 134 -11.51 -17.41 0.87
N ALA A 135 -11.04 -16.18 0.80
CA ALA A 135 -9.85 -15.73 1.51
C ALA A 135 -10.21 -15.56 3.00
N SER A 136 -9.79 -16.50 3.85
CA SER A 136 -10.18 -16.50 5.26
C SER A 136 -9.35 -15.47 6.03
N SER A 137 -10.00 -14.68 6.89
CA SER A 137 -9.39 -13.65 7.74
C SER A 137 -9.50 -13.97 9.24
N LYS A 138 -9.72 -15.25 9.59
CA LYS A 138 -9.91 -15.69 10.99
C LYS A 138 -8.58 -15.69 11.76
N VAL A 139 -8.38 -14.65 12.55
CA VAL A 139 -7.17 -14.43 13.39
C VAL A 139 -6.79 -15.68 14.17
N ASP A 140 -7.72 -16.26 14.94
CA ASP A 140 -7.47 -17.46 15.76
C ASP A 140 -6.87 -18.62 14.96
N LEU A 141 -7.20 -18.75 13.67
CA LEU A 141 -6.70 -19.84 12.84
C LEU A 141 -5.25 -19.62 12.41
N LEU A 142 -4.84 -18.38 12.13
CA LEU A 142 -3.48 -18.07 11.67
C LEU A 142 -2.45 -18.52 12.71
N GLU A 143 -2.70 -18.19 13.97
CA GLU A 143 -1.84 -18.54 15.10
C GLU A 143 -1.88 -20.04 15.39
N ASN A 144 -3.09 -20.60 15.54
CA ASN A 144 -3.25 -22.00 15.88
C ASN A 144 -2.67 -22.94 14.82
N PHE A 145 -2.71 -22.55 13.54
CA PHE A 145 -2.10 -23.34 12.49
C PHE A 145 -0.58 -23.32 12.56
N VAL A 146 0.05 -22.17 12.77
CA VAL A 146 1.51 -22.11 12.95
C VAL A 146 1.95 -22.91 14.16
N LEU A 147 1.29 -22.75 15.32
CA LEU A 147 1.63 -23.50 16.53
C LEU A 147 1.59 -25.01 16.32
N LYS A 148 0.54 -25.52 15.66
CA LYS A 148 0.42 -26.95 15.33
C LYS A 148 1.51 -27.41 14.35
N ASP A 149 1.90 -26.55 13.42
CA ASP A 149 2.92 -26.83 12.40
C ASP A 149 4.32 -26.83 13.03
N GLN A 150 4.62 -25.88 13.92
CA GLN A 150 5.83 -25.85 14.74
C GLN A 150 5.96 -27.11 15.61
N GLN A 151 4.89 -27.54 16.28
CA GLN A 151 4.92 -28.76 17.11
C GLN A 151 5.27 -30.02 16.32
N LYS A 152 4.89 -30.07 15.03
CA LYS A 152 5.07 -31.28 14.21
C LYS A 152 6.31 -31.24 13.32
N TYR A 153 6.74 -30.09 12.83
CA TYR A 153 7.90 -29.96 11.93
C TYR A 153 9.06 -29.14 12.51
N GLY A 154 8.88 -28.54 13.68
CA GLY A 154 9.83 -27.59 14.25
C GLY A 154 9.77 -26.22 13.59
N ILE A 155 10.81 -25.42 13.84
CA ILE A 155 10.98 -24.08 13.30
C ILE A 155 11.63 -24.18 11.92
N ILE A 156 10.92 -23.69 10.91
CA ILE A 156 11.34 -23.66 9.50
C ILE A 156 11.40 -22.21 9.09
N ARG A 157 12.57 -21.78 8.60
CA ARG A 157 12.84 -20.41 8.20
C ARG A 157 11.83 -19.91 7.16
N ASN A 158 11.32 -18.70 7.34
CA ASN A 158 10.31 -18.02 6.53
C ASN A 158 8.98 -18.78 6.38
N VAL A 159 8.72 -19.79 7.22
CA VAL A 159 7.48 -20.59 7.19
C VAL A 159 6.89 -20.62 8.60
N THR A 160 7.54 -21.33 9.54
CA THR A 160 7.05 -21.53 10.91
C THR A 160 7.91 -20.82 11.96
N ASP A 161 8.86 -19.96 11.56
CA ASP A 161 9.73 -19.13 12.41
C ASP A 161 9.09 -17.80 12.85
N LYS A 162 7.77 -17.76 12.83
CA LYS A 162 6.93 -16.62 13.20
C LYS A 162 5.75 -17.11 14.05
N SER A 163 4.97 -16.20 14.59
CA SER A 163 3.82 -16.53 15.45
C SER A 163 2.51 -16.75 14.69
N PHE A 164 2.39 -16.29 13.45
CA PHE A 164 1.18 -16.41 12.62
C PHE A 164 1.51 -16.62 11.13
N TYR A 165 0.61 -17.27 10.40
CA TYR A 165 0.69 -17.38 8.95
C TYR A 165 0.11 -16.13 8.28
N THR A 166 0.61 -15.79 7.09
CA THR A 166 0.08 -14.65 6.34
C THR A 166 -1.35 -14.94 5.90
N ASP A 167 -2.22 -13.93 6.03
CA ASP A 167 -3.63 -14.06 5.67
C ASP A 167 -3.79 -14.45 4.20
N SER A 168 -4.59 -15.49 3.97
CA SER A 168 -5.05 -15.93 2.65
C SER A 168 -3.98 -15.86 1.53
N PHE A 169 -4.09 -14.88 0.63
CA PHE A 169 -3.23 -14.65 -0.54
C PHE A 169 -2.33 -13.42 -0.42
N HIS A 170 -2.34 -12.71 0.71
CA HIS A 170 -1.62 -11.45 0.84
C HIS A 170 -0.11 -11.64 0.72
N VAL A 171 0.56 -10.59 0.25
CA VAL A 171 2.02 -10.48 0.39
C VAL A 171 2.32 -10.34 1.90
N PRO A 172 3.33 -11.04 2.45
CA PRO A 172 3.68 -10.94 3.87
C PRO A 172 3.89 -9.49 4.33
N SER A 173 3.31 -9.14 5.48
CA SER A 173 3.27 -7.75 5.99
C SER A 173 4.65 -7.14 6.25
N ASN A 174 5.66 -7.98 6.52
CA ASN A 174 7.04 -7.58 6.76
C ASN A 174 7.89 -7.47 5.49
N TYR A 175 7.35 -7.82 4.32
CA TYR A 175 8.07 -7.75 3.06
C TYR A 175 8.10 -6.31 2.53
N PRO A 176 9.29 -5.69 2.32
CA PRO A 176 9.38 -4.34 1.79
C PRO A 176 8.85 -4.28 0.34
N ILE A 177 7.73 -3.59 0.14
CA ILE A 177 7.09 -3.45 -1.17
C ILE A 177 6.30 -2.14 -1.25
N ASN A 178 6.35 -1.48 -2.42
CA ASN A 178 5.52 -0.30 -2.66
C ASN A 178 4.07 -0.69 -2.97
N ALA A 179 3.15 0.28 -2.85
CA ALA A 179 1.73 0.02 -3.02
C ALA A 179 1.34 -0.46 -4.43
N GLU A 180 2.00 0.04 -5.48
CA GLU A 180 1.71 -0.34 -6.87
C GLU A 180 2.04 -1.81 -7.12
N ALA A 181 3.23 -2.24 -6.74
CA ALA A 181 3.67 -3.62 -6.88
C ALA A 181 2.78 -4.57 -6.07
N LYS A 182 2.44 -4.23 -4.82
CA LYS A 182 1.54 -5.06 -4.01
C LYS A 182 0.15 -5.18 -4.63
N ILE A 183 -0.42 -4.08 -5.11
CA ILE A 183 -1.72 -4.08 -5.81
C ILE A 183 -1.64 -4.95 -7.06
N GLY A 184 -0.58 -4.82 -7.87
CA GLY A 184 -0.40 -5.64 -9.07
C GLY A 184 -0.26 -7.13 -8.77
N ILE A 185 0.38 -7.49 -7.65
CA ILE A 185 0.54 -8.88 -7.23
C ILE A 185 -0.77 -9.48 -6.72
N GLU A 186 -1.51 -8.74 -5.90
CA GLU A 186 -2.72 -9.22 -5.23
C GLU A 186 -3.98 -9.16 -6.10
N ALA A 187 -4.06 -8.21 -7.03
CA ALA A 187 -5.22 -8.01 -7.91
C ALA A 187 -5.71 -9.27 -8.63
N PRO A 188 -4.84 -10.08 -9.28
CA PRO A 188 -5.30 -11.25 -10.01
C PRO A 188 -6.00 -12.31 -9.13
N TYR A 189 -5.75 -12.31 -7.82
CA TYR A 189 -6.40 -13.25 -6.89
C TYR A 189 -7.87 -12.89 -6.63
N HIS A 190 -8.27 -11.62 -6.72
CA HIS A 190 -9.65 -11.16 -6.48
C HIS A 190 -10.62 -11.86 -7.44
N ASN A 191 -10.25 -11.89 -8.73
CA ASN A 191 -11.04 -12.57 -9.77
C ASN A 191 -11.12 -14.09 -9.61
N LEU A 192 -10.18 -14.70 -8.88
CA LEU A 192 -10.14 -16.15 -8.68
C LEU A 192 -10.92 -16.61 -7.45
N ILE A 193 -11.25 -15.70 -6.51
CA ILE A 193 -11.78 -16.03 -5.19
C ILE A 193 -13.19 -15.42 -5.01
N PRO A 194 -14.25 -16.01 -5.59
CA PRO A 194 -15.57 -15.38 -5.63
C PRO A 194 -16.27 -15.26 -4.26
N GLY A 195 -15.86 -16.03 -3.25
CA GLY A 195 -16.53 -16.09 -1.95
C GLY A 195 -16.14 -15.00 -0.96
N GLY A 196 -15.18 -14.14 -1.31
CA GLY A 196 -14.72 -13.04 -0.48
C GLY A 196 -13.20 -12.92 -0.51
N HIS A 197 -12.74 -11.69 -0.65
CA HIS A 197 -11.34 -11.28 -0.71
C HIS A 197 -11.25 -9.79 -0.39
N ILE A 198 -10.08 -9.36 0.09
CA ILE A 198 -9.78 -7.96 0.35
C ILE A 198 -8.29 -7.74 0.10
N THR A 199 -7.88 -6.52 -0.26
CA THR A 199 -6.47 -6.09 -0.26
C THR A 199 -6.29 -4.91 0.67
N TYR A 200 -5.30 -4.99 1.56
CA TYR A 200 -4.92 -3.89 2.46
C TYR A 200 -3.70 -3.15 1.91
N ILE A 201 -3.71 -1.81 2.05
CA ILE A 201 -2.55 -0.94 1.81
C ILE A 201 -2.32 -0.09 3.05
N GLU A 202 -1.09 -0.10 3.57
CA GLU A 202 -0.71 0.66 4.76
C GLU A 202 -0.18 2.04 4.36
N LEU A 203 -0.85 3.09 4.83
CA LEU A 203 -0.52 4.49 4.60
C LEU A 203 0.02 5.10 5.90
N GLY A 204 1.24 5.64 5.88
CA GLY A 204 1.83 6.29 7.04
C GLY A 204 1.35 7.74 7.21
N GLY A 205 1.83 8.44 8.23
CA GLY A 205 1.67 9.89 8.39
C GLY A 205 0.22 10.41 8.54
N GLU A 206 0.07 11.74 8.61
CA GLU A 206 -1.23 12.39 8.86
C GLU A 206 -2.20 12.34 7.66
N GLN A 207 -3.42 11.85 7.88
CA GLN A 207 -4.44 11.68 6.84
C GLN A 207 -4.82 12.99 6.11
N LYS A 208 -4.94 14.11 6.83
CA LYS A 208 -5.32 15.43 6.28
C LYS A 208 -4.38 15.89 5.15
N ASN A 209 -3.12 15.43 5.17
CA ASN A 209 -2.12 15.80 4.18
C ASN A 209 -2.09 14.82 2.98
N LYS A 210 -3.00 13.83 2.94
CA LYS A 210 -2.92 12.66 2.02
C LYS A 210 -4.19 12.39 1.22
N VAL A 211 -5.11 13.35 1.12
CA VAL A 211 -6.36 13.19 0.34
C VAL A 211 -6.07 12.77 -1.11
N ASN A 212 -5.11 13.43 -1.77
CA ASN A 212 -4.71 13.12 -3.14
C ASN A 212 -4.04 11.74 -3.25
N SER A 213 -3.29 11.32 -2.23
CA SER A 213 -2.65 10.00 -2.16
C SER A 213 -3.68 8.89 -2.05
N ILE A 214 -4.69 9.07 -1.20
CA ILE A 214 -5.82 8.14 -1.07
C ILE A 214 -6.57 8.04 -2.39
N LEU A 215 -6.86 9.18 -3.04
CA LEU A 215 -7.50 9.18 -4.36
C LEU A 215 -6.64 8.47 -5.42
N GLY A 216 -5.33 8.67 -5.41
CA GLY A 216 -4.38 7.97 -6.27
C GLY A 216 -4.41 6.45 -6.08
N LEU A 217 -4.38 5.98 -4.83
CA LEU A 217 -4.52 4.57 -4.48
C LEU A 217 -5.85 3.99 -4.97
N ILE A 218 -6.97 4.69 -4.75
CA ILE A 218 -8.30 4.25 -5.21
C ILE A 218 -8.33 4.13 -6.74
N LYS A 219 -7.78 5.11 -7.46
CA LYS A 219 -7.67 5.06 -8.93
C LYS A 219 -6.81 3.87 -9.39
N MET A 220 -5.71 3.61 -8.70
CA MET A 220 -4.79 2.50 -9.01
C MET A 220 -5.43 1.13 -8.72
N MET A 221 -6.10 0.97 -7.59
CA MET A 221 -6.87 -0.22 -7.24
C MET A 221 -7.95 -0.49 -8.29
N LYS A 222 -8.72 0.55 -8.68
CA LYS A 222 -9.73 0.46 -9.74
C LYS A 222 -9.12 0.03 -11.08
N LYS A 223 -7.97 0.59 -11.46
CA LYS A 223 -7.27 0.26 -12.71
C LYS A 223 -6.80 -1.21 -12.75
N ASN A 224 -6.48 -1.79 -11.60
CA ASN A 224 -6.00 -3.16 -11.48
C ASN A 224 -7.13 -4.16 -11.11
N ASP A 225 -8.40 -3.79 -11.21
CA ASP A 225 -9.54 -4.67 -10.88
C ASP A 225 -9.52 -5.22 -9.45
N ILE A 226 -9.01 -4.45 -8.49
CA ILE A 226 -9.18 -4.73 -7.06
C ILE A 226 -10.66 -4.51 -6.72
N ALA A 227 -11.34 -5.58 -6.30
CA ALA A 227 -12.78 -5.55 -6.07
C ALA A 227 -13.15 -5.04 -4.66
N TYR A 228 -12.35 -5.36 -3.64
CA TYR A 228 -12.55 -4.88 -2.28
C TYR A 228 -11.20 -4.57 -1.62
N ALA A 229 -11.08 -3.39 -1.03
CA ALA A 229 -9.84 -2.95 -0.42
C ALA A 229 -10.06 -2.04 0.78
N ALA A 230 -9.05 -1.98 1.64
CA ALA A 230 -8.97 -1.01 2.72
C ALA A 230 -7.60 -0.34 2.73
N ILE A 231 -7.60 0.97 3.00
CA ILE A 231 -6.39 1.75 3.22
C ILE A 231 -6.28 1.97 4.72
N ASN A 232 -5.27 1.34 5.32
CA ASN A 232 -5.01 1.40 6.74
C ASN A 232 -4.14 2.62 7.04
N HIS A 233 -4.46 3.31 8.12
CA HIS A 233 -3.70 4.46 8.62
C HIS A 233 -3.57 4.32 10.13
N ARG A 234 -2.50 4.89 10.68
CA ARG A 234 -2.32 4.98 12.14
C ARG A 234 -3.27 6.05 12.68
N LEU A 235 -4.12 5.65 13.61
CA LEU A 235 -5.08 6.54 14.25
C LEU A 235 -4.85 6.50 15.76
N ASP A 236 -4.05 7.43 16.26
CA ASP A 236 -3.81 7.59 17.69
C ASP A 236 -4.63 8.77 18.22
N ILE A 237 -5.23 8.57 19.40
CA ILE A 237 -6.09 9.56 20.03
C ILE A 237 -5.58 9.85 21.43
N ASP A 238 -5.32 11.12 21.71
CA ASP A 238 -5.15 11.60 23.08
C ASP A 238 -6.47 12.11 23.63
N HIS A 239 -7.12 11.30 24.46
CA HIS A 239 -8.42 11.61 25.06
C HIS A 239 -8.40 12.81 26.01
N LYS A 240 -7.22 13.30 26.42
CA LYS A 240 -7.11 14.50 27.29
C LYS A 240 -7.26 15.80 26.50
N CYS A 241 -6.67 15.86 25.30
CA CYS A 241 -6.70 17.08 24.47
C CYS A 241 -7.49 16.91 23.17
N ASN A 242 -8.06 15.73 22.93
CA ASN A 242 -8.74 15.31 21.70
C ASN A 242 -7.86 15.39 20.45
N TYR A 243 -6.54 15.27 20.59
CA TYR A 243 -5.65 15.11 19.44
C TYR A 243 -5.98 13.80 18.73
N VAL A 244 -6.03 13.85 17.40
CA VAL A 244 -6.24 12.71 16.51
C VAL A 244 -5.16 12.76 15.43
N GLY A 245 -4.30 11.74 15.39
CA GLY A 245 -3.18 11.69 14.45
C GLY A 245 -2.15 10.65 14.86
N GLU A 246 -0.93 10.72 14.33
CA GLU A 246 0.16 9.85 14.77
C GLU A 246 0.77 10.41 16.06
N ILE A 247 0.98 9.55 17.07
CA ILE A 247 1.67 9.90 18.31
C ILE A 247 2.98 9.12 18.40
N ASN A 248 4.09 9.83 18.18
CA ASN A 248 5.43 9.26 18.27
C ASN A 248 5.98 9.38 19.70
N TYR A 249 6.83 8.42 20.10
CA TYR A 249 7.59 8.44 21.35
C TYR A 249 6.77 8.59 22.63
N ASN A 250 5.53 8.08 22.64
CA ASN A 250 4.63 8.16 23.78
C ASN A 250 4.42 9.61 24.27
N LYS A 251 4.53 10.61 23.40
CA LYS A 251 4.31 12.02 23.74
C LYS A 251 3.33 12.65 22.74
N CYS A 252 2.22 13.18 23.26
CA CYS A 252 1.22 13.85 22.44
C CYS A 252 1.82 15.11 21.80
N PRO A 253 1.74 15.29 20.47
CA PRO A 253 2.31 16.46 19.79
C PRO A 253 1.52 17.75 20.03
N GLN A 254 0.27 17.66 20.51
CA GLN A 254 -0.59 18.82 20.75
C GLN A 254 -0.50 19.36 22.19
N CYS A 255 -0.55 18.48 23.18
CA CYS A 255 -0.57 18.88 24.60
C CYS A 255 0.69 18.48 25.37
N GLU A 256 1.64 17.84 24.70
CA GLU A 256 2.92 17.37 25.26
C GLU A 256 2.82 16.35 26.41
N ARG A 257 1.62 15.85 26.72
CA ARG A 257 1.41 14.77 27.69
C ARG A 257 2.20 13.54 27.29
N ILE A 258 2.78 12.87 28.27
CA ILE A 258 3.48 11.59 28.09
C ILE A 258 2.53 10.46 28.48
N GLU A 259 2.51 9.39 27.68
CA GLU A 259 1.72 8.18 27.92
C GLU A 259 2.13 7.52 29.24
N THR A 260 1.15 7.06 30.01
CA THR A 260 1.39 6.23 31.20
C THR A 260 0.47 5.02 31.17
N THR A 261 0.80 3.96 31.90
CA THR A 261 -0.04 2.75 31.97
C THR A 261 -1.45 3.02 32.49
N LEU A 262 -1.62 4.03 33.34
CA LEU A 262 -2.92 4.44 33.89
C LEU A 262 -3.71 5.34 32.93
N GLU A 263 -3.02 6.06 32.05
CA GLU A 263 -3.64 6.96 31.07
C GLU A 263 -3.00 6.79 29.69
N PRO A 264 -3.26 5.66 29.01
CA PRO A 264 -2.69 5.41 27.68
C PRO A 264 -3.32 6.33 26.61
N PHE A 265 -2.66 6.42 25.46
CA PHE A 265 -3.29 6.92 24.24
C PHE A 265 -4.12 5.80 23.61
N PHE A 266 -5.23 6.15 22.96
CA PHE A 266 -6.02 5.16 22.24
C PHE A 266 -5.44 4.99 20.83
N LYS A 267 -4.73 3.90 20.59
CA LYS A 267 -4.02 3.63 19.32
C LYS A 267 -4.81 2.69 18.43
N TYR A 268 -5.80 3.19 17.72
CA TYR A 268 -6.65 2.35 16.85
C TYR A 268 -5.84 1.78 15.70
N ARG A 269 -5.94 0.46 15.50
CA ARG A 269 -5.33 -0.25 14.38
C ARG A 269 -6.36 -1.17 13.77
N ARG A 270 -6.27 -1.37 12.45
CA ARG A 270 -7.06 -2.39 11.78
C ARG A 270 -6.31 -3.71 11.86
N ILE A 271 -6.88 -4.69 12.55
CA ILE A 271 -6.41 -6.08 12.54
C ILE A 271 -7.40 -6.84 11.67
N ASN A 272 -6.94 -7.33 10.52
CA ASN A 272 -7.77 -7.97 9.51
C ASN A 272 -8.97 -7.07 9.13
N ASP A 273 -10.20 -7.52 9.38
CA ASP A 273 -11.43 -6.78 9.04
C ASP A 273 -11.92 -5.83 10.15
N LEU A 274 -11.33 -5.86 11.34
CA LEU A 274 -11.81 -5.13 12.51
C LEU A 274 -10.93 -3.92 12.85
N LEU A 275 -11.56 -2.78 13.14
CA LEU A 275 -10.88 -1.66 13.78
C LEU A 275 -10.94 -1.87 15.30
N ILE A 276 -9.79 -2.14 15.90
CA ILE A 276 -9.69 -2.43 17.33
C ILE A 276 -8.96 -1.26 17.99
N SER A 277 -9.56 -0.75 19.07
CA SER A 277 -8.87 0.12 20.04
C SER A 277 -8.14 -0.80 21.01
N PRO A 278 -6.81 -0.78 21.09
CA PRO A 278 -6.15 -1.52 22.12
C PRO A 278 -6.16 -0.65 23.38
N ILE A 279 -6.98 -1.03 24.34
CA ILE A 279 -6.73 -0.64 25.73
C ILE A 279 -5.81 -1.75 26.25
N ASN A 280 -4.51 -1.42 26.39
CA ASN A 280 -3.39 -2.29 26.78
C ASN A 280 -3.00 -3.37 25.75
N LEU A 281 -2.05 -3.03 24.88
CA LEU A 281 -1.36 -3.92 23.93
C LEU A 281 -0.42 -4.91 24.67
N GLU A 282 -0.94 -5.82 25.50
CA GLU A 282 -0.13 -6.90 26.13
C GLU A 282 -0.43 -8.31 25.56
N THR A 283 -1.28 -8.45 24.53
CA THR A 283 -1.70 -9.75 23.97
C THR A 283 -1.32 -9.93 22.50
N PHE A 284 -0.63 -11.03 22.21
CA PHE A 284 -0.02 -11.54 20.94
C PHE A 284 -0.62 -11.18 19.56
N GLU A 285 -1.82 -10.62 19.43
CA GLU A 285 -2.44 -10.03 18.22
C GLU A 285 -1.62 -8.84 17.63
N HIS A 286 -0.43 -8.57 18.17
CA HIS A 286 0.40 -7.39 17.95
C HIS A 286 1.50 -7.58 16.90
N GLU A 287 2.06 -8.79 16.77
CA GLU A 287 3.25 -8.99 15.94
C GLU A 287 2.96 -8.70 14.46
N GLU A 288 1.80 -9.07 13.94
CA GLU A 288 1.43 -8.77 12.54
C GLU A 288 1.36 -7.27 12.27
N VAL A 289 0.66 -6.53 13.13
CA VAL A 289 0.44 -5.08 12.97
C VAL A 289 1.75 -4.30 13.10
N ASP A 290 2.61 -4.71 14.03
CA ASP A 290 3.92 -4.07 14.25
C ASP A 290 4.91 -4.38 13.11
N LEU A 291 4.76 -5.53 12.47
CA LEU A 291 5.56 -5.94 11.31
C LEU A 291 5.12 -5.28 9.99
N ARG A 292 3.94 -4.65 9.95
CA ARG A 292 3.43 -4.01 8.72
C ARG A 292 4.37 -2.92 8.23
N VAL A 293 4.91 -3.13 7.04
CA VAL A 293 5.62 -2.11 6.30
C VAL A 293 4.62 -1.05 5.87
N THR A 294 4.85 0.19 6.29
CA THR A 294 4.14 1.34 5.73
C THR A 294 4.49 1.42 4.24
N HIS A 295 3.51 1.27 3.37
CA HIS A 295 3.74 1.18 1.93
C HIS A 295 4.02 2.55 1.31
N ILE A 296 3.66 3.63 2.01
CA ILE A 296 3.79 5.01 1.56
C ILE A 296 4.02 5.96 2.75
N ASN A 297 5.23 6.53 2.85
CA ASN A 297 5.54 7.53 3.88
C ASN A 297 5.34 8.96 3.36
N ASN A 298 5.89 9.31 2.20
CA ASN A 298 5.87 10.67 1.65
C ASN A 298 5.81 10.65 0.10
N LEU A 299 4.80 11.27 -0.52
CA LEU A 299 4.62 11.23 -1.99
C LEU A 299 4.79 12.61 -2.63
N MET A 300 5.33 12.64 -3.84
CA MET A 300 5.36 13.80 -4.73
C MET A 300 4.72 13.45 -6.07
N ARG A 301 3.98 14.40 -6.66
CA ARG A 301 3.55 14.29 -8.05
C ARG A 301 4.68 14.73 -8.96
N VAL A 302 5.03 13.89 -9.91
CA VAL A 302 6.08 14.14 -10.91
C VAL A 302 5.53 13.88 -12.30
N SER A 303 5.98 14.64 -13.29
CA SER A 303 5.71 14.35 -14.71
C SER A 303 6.72 13.36 -15.30
N GLY A 304 7.90 13.24 -14.68
CA GLY A 304 8.94 12.33 -15.11
C GLY A 304 10.27 12.56 -14.42
N PHE A 305 11.26 11.78 -14.85
CA PHE A 305 12.64 11.85 -14.41
C PHE A 305 13.58 11.81 -15.60
N VAL A 306 14.73 12.46 -15.50
CA VAL A 306 15.88 12.23 -16.38
C VAL A 306 17.04 11.78 -15.50
N HIS A 307 17.64 10.64 -15.82
CA HIS A 307 18.59 9.96 -14.94
C HIS A 307 20.03 10.46 -15.07
N ASP A 308 20.35 11.15 -16.17
CA ASP A 308 21.71 11.45 -16.61
C ASP A 308 21.77 12.73 -17.48
N SER A 309 21.16 13.82 -17.01
CA SER A 309 21.16 15.10 -17.74
C SER A 309 22.48 15.85 -17.59
N ILE A 310 22.92 16.49 -18.67
CA ILE A 310 24.03 17.47 -18.69
C ILE A 310 23.56 18.87 -19.13
N VAL A 311 22.26 19.03 -19.40
CA VAL A 311 21.66 20.27 -19.93
C VAL A 311 20.73 20.96 -18.94
N ASP A 312 20.50 20.36 -17.78
CA ASP A 312 19.64 20.91 -16.72
C ASP A 312 20.43 21.54 -15.55
N GLY A 313 21.76 21.58 -15.67
CA GLY A 313 22.66 22.20 -14.71
C GLY A 313 24.11 21.72 -14.90
N PRO A 314 25.08 22.30 -14.18
CA PRO A 314 26.49 21.91 -14.29
C PRO A 314 26.75 20.49 -13.83
N GLY A 315 27.54 19.69 -14.57
CA GLY A 315 27.87 18.31 -14.20
C GLY A 315 26.76 17.31 -14.51
N LEU A 316 26.94 16.03 -14.18
CA LEU A 316 25.90 15.02 -14.43
C LEU A 316 24.79 15.14 -13.38
N ARG A 317 23.54 15.23 -13.83
CA ARG A 317 22.37 15.54 -13.00
C ARG A 317 21.30 14.44 -13.07
N PHE A 318 20.70 14.15 -11.93
CA PHE A 318 19.39 13.52 -11.86
C PHE A 318 18.32 14.60 -11.81
N VAL A 319 17.37 14.61 -12.74
CA VAL A 319 16.34 15.65 -12.85
C VAL A 319 15.00 15.09 -12.39
N VAL A 320 14.41 15.75 -11.41
CA VAL A 320 13.04 15.50 -10.95
C VAL A 320 12.14 16.56 -11.59
N PHE A 321 11.28 16.14 -12.51
CA PHE A 321 10.27 17.02 -13.08
C PHE A 321 9.03 17.01 -12.19
N ALA A 322 8.87 18.03 -11.36
CA ALA A 322 7.70 18.23 -10.51
C ALA A 322 6.44 18.45 -11.36
N GLN A 323 5.30 17.94 -10.90
CA GLN A 323 4.00 18.24 -11.50
C GLN A 323 3.34 19.44 -10.79
N GLY A 324 2.67 20.28 -11.57
CA GLY A 324 1.87 21.42 -11.15
C GLY A 324 2.61 22.74 -11.36
N CYS A 325 2.04 23.65 -12.15
CA CYS A 325 2.52 25.02 -12.32
C CYS A 325 1.34 25.94 -12.63
N LEU A 326 1.22 27.03 -11.85
CA LEU A 326 0.08 27.95 -11.96
C LEU A 326 0.34 29.15 -12.88
N ILE A 327 1.53 29.27 -13.47
CA ILE A 327 1.91 30.42 -14.29
C ILE A 327 1.41 30.28 -15.73
N GLY A 328 1.55 29.09 -16.32
CA GLY A 328 1.02 28.83 -17.68
C GLY A 328 1.70 29.65 -18.79
N CYS A 329 3.03 29.74 -18.80
CA CYS A 329 3.78 30.56 -19.77
C CYS A 329 3.47 30.18 -21.22
N VAL A 330 3.20 31.18 -22.08
CA VAL A 330 3.03 30.94 -23.52
C VAL A 330 4.33 30.38 -24.11
N GLY A 331 4.24 29.23 -24.80
CA GLY A 331 5.39 28.55 -25.39
C GLY A 331 6.30 27.82 -24.40
N CYS A 332 5.81 27.53 -23.19
CA CYS A 332 6.54 26.73 -22.19
C CYS A 332 7.06 25.41 -22.80
N HIS A 333 8.25 25.00 -22.36
CA HIS A 333 8.87 23.75 -22.80
C HIS A 333 8.15 22.51 -22.24
N ASN A 334 7.54 22.62 -21.05
CA ASN A 334 6.91 21.52 -20.31
C ASN A 334 5.42 21.81 -20.00
N PRO A 335 4.57 22.14 -20.98
CA PRO A 335 3.17 22.52 -20.75
C PRO A 335 2.33 21.41 -20.11
N GLU A 336 2.71 20.14 -20.30
CA GLU A 336 2.08 18.98 -19.68
C GLU A 336 2.22 18.93 -18.16
N THR A 337 3.16 19.69 -17.60
CA THR A 337 3.40 19.75 -16.15
C THR A 337 2.48 20.74 -15.43
N TRP A 338 1.63 21.50 -16.14
CA TRP A 338 0.86 22.59 -15.51
C TRP A 338 -0.26 22.09 -14.60
N ASP A 339 -1.00 21.06 -15.00
CA ASP A 339 -2.11 20.52 -14.22
C ASP A 339 -1.60 19.96 -12.88
N PRO A 340 -1.94 20.56 -11.72
CA PRO A 340 -1.50 20.05 -10.42
C PRO A 340 -1.99 18.63 -10.11
N ASP A 341 -3.05 18.18 -10.78
CA ASP A 341 -3.60 16.83 -10.61
C ASP A 341 -3.07 15.80 -11.64
N GLY A 342 -2.25 16.26 -12.59
CA GLY A 342 -1.58 15.44 -13.59
C GLY A 342 -0.44 14.58 -13.01
N GLY A 343 0.42 14.11 -13.91
CA GLY A 343 1.61 13.32 -13.58
C GLY A 343 1.31 12.00 -12.84
N THR A 344 2.33 11.46 -12.20
CA THR A 344 2.28 10.24 -11.38
C THR A 344 2.72 10.52 -9.95
N LEU A 345 2.11 9.84 -8.98
CA LEU A 345 2.54 9.88 -7.58
C LEU A 345 3.70 8.91 -7.38
N VAL A 346 4.81 9.42 -6.85
CA VAL A 346 6.01 8.63 -6.57
C VAL A 346 6.43 8.87 -5.11
N GLU A 347 6.90 7.82 -4.43
CA GLU A 347 7.44 7.96 -3.08
C GLU A 347 8.77 8.71 -3.11
N LEU A 348 8.95 9.65 -2.18
CA LEU A 348 10.19 10.42 -2.11
C LEU A 348 11.42 9.54 -1.88
N ASP A 349 11.30 8.49 -1.07
CA ASP A 349 12.42 7.56 -0.83
C ASP A 349 12.72 6.68 -2.05
N ASP A 350 11.72 6.39 -2.90
CA ASP A 350 11.94 5.78 -4.21
C ASP A 350 12.74 6.73 -5.12
N ILE A 351 12.40 8.03 -5.17
CA ILE A 351 13.16 9.03 -5.94
C ILE A 351 14.61 9.12 -5.44
N VAL A 352 14.81 9.13 -4.12
CA VAL A 352 16.15 9.12 -3.50
C VAL A 352 16.92 7.87 -3.90
N SER A 353 16.24 6.72 -3.95
CA SER A 353 16.84 5.45 -4.36
C SER A 353 17.22 5.47 -5.84
N MET A 354 16.42 6.08 -6.71
CA MET A 354 16.71 6.20 -8.14
C MET A 354 18.02 6.95 -8.41
N TRP A 355 18.26 8.11 -7.79
CA TRP A 355 19.52 8.82 -8.02
C TRP A 355 20.73 8.16 -7.36
N ARG A 356 20.53 7.36 -6.30
CA ARG A 356 21.60 6.56 -5.67
C ARG A 356 22.06 5.38 -6.52
N GLN A 357 21.27 4.93 -7.49
CA GLN A 357 21.65 3.83 -8.39
C GLN A 357 22.80 4.23 -9.33
N ASN A 358 22.98 5.53 -9.59
CA ASN A 358 24.05 6.02 -10.45
C ASN A 358 25.07 6.83 -9.63
N PRO A 359 26.23 6.23 -9.28
CA PRO A 359 27.25 6.91 -8.48
C PRO A 359 27.97 8.04 -9.22
N LEU A 360 27.73 8.21 -10.53
CA LEU A 360 28.29 9.29 -11.34
C LEU A 360 27.49 10.60 -11.20
N ILE A 361 26.33 10.57 -10.54
CA ILE A 361 25.51 11.77 -10.35
C ILE A 361 26.21 12.72 -9.39
N GLU A 362 26.39 13.97 -9.84
CA GLU A 362 27.07 15.03 -9.09
C GLU A 362 26.05 16.01 -8.46
N GLY A 363 24.78 15.93 -8.86
CA GLY A 363 23.73 16.79 -8.34
C GLY A 363 22.32 16.39 -8.77
N VAL A 364 21.34 16.99 -8.09
CA VAL A 364 19.91 16.83 -8.38
C VAL A 364 19.37 18.17 -8.87
N THR A 365 18.58 18.12 -9.94
CA THR A 365 17.85 19.28 -10.45
C THR A 365 16.35 19.12 -10.22
N PHE A 366 15.73 20.12 -9.59
CA PHE A 366 14.28 20.20 -9.46
C PHE A 366 13.74 21.13 -10.55
N SER A 367 12.98 20.58 -11.50
CA SER A 367 12.47 21.27 -12.70
C SER A 367 11.04 20.82 -13.04
N GLY A 368 10.58 21.06 -14.27
CA GLY A 368 9.25 20.68 -14.77
C GLY A 368 8.20 21.76 -14.56
N GLY A 369 7.21 21.46 -13.73
CA GLY A 369 6.26 22.45 -13.23
C GLY A 369 6.96 23.47 -12.32
N ASP A 370 6.31 23.92 -11.25
CA ASP A 370 6.99 24.67 -10.19
C ASP A 370 7.25 23.72 -9.00
N PRO A 371 8.50 23.27 -8.76
CA PRO A 371 8.82 22.42 -7.63
C PRO A 371 8.41 23.02 -6.28
N LEU A 372 8.29 24.34 -6.19
CA LEU A 372 7.88 25.04 -4.98
C LEU A 372 6.36 24.99 -4.75
N LEU A 373 5.56 24.53 -5.72
CA LEU A 373 4.15 24.20 -5.50
C LEU A 373 3.99 22.98 -4.57
N GLN A 374 5.03 22.12 -4.49
CA GLN A 374 5.14 20.98 -3.59
C GLN A 374 6.31 21.16 -2.61
N ALA A 375 6.44 22.35 -2.02
CA ALA A 375 7.63 22.76 -1.25
C ALA A 375 8.02 21.82 -0.09
N ASP A 376 7.07 21.22 0.62
CA ASP A 376 7.40 20.26 1.68
C ASP A 376 8.09 19.00 1.14
N LYS A 377 7.66 18.52 -0.03
CA LYS A 377 8.24 17.36 -0.72
C LYS A 377 9.59 17.68 -1.34
N THR A 378 9.70 18.84 -2.00
CA THR A 378 10.95 19.33 -2.58
C THR A 378 12.01 19.55 -1.50
N LEU A 379 11.64 20.09 -0.34
CA LEU A 379 12.55 20.26 0.80
C LEU A 379 13.09 18.92 1.32
N TYR A 380 12.24 17.90 1.42
CA TYR A 380 12.67 16.57 1.81
C TYR A 380 13.74 16.03 0.85
N LEU A 381 13.48 16.09 -0.46
CA LEU A 381 14.44 15.66 -1.48
C LEU A 381 15.72 16.49 -1.44
N ALA A 382 15.63 17.81 -1.25
CA ALA A 382 16.79 18.69 -1.12
C ALA A 382 17.67 18.32 0.08
N LYS A 383 17.07 18.03 1.24
CA LYS A 383 17.81 17.54 2.42
C LYS A 383 18.51 16.22 2.12
N LYS A 384 17.84 15.27 1.47
CA LYS A 384 18.43 13.98 1.07
C LYS A 384 19.56 14.12 0.04
N ALA A 385 19.44 15.06 -0.89
CA ALA A 385 20.52 15.39 -1.82
C ALA A 385 21.76 15.92 -1.05
N LYS A 386 21.57 16.81 -0.07
CA LYS A 386 22.70 17.30 0.75
C LYS A 386 23.30 16.23 1.65
N GLU A 387 22.50 15.36 2.25
CA GLU A 387 23.00 14.19 3.01
C GLU A 387 23.89 13.27 2.15
N THR A 388 23.65 13.25 0.83
CA THR A 388 24.43 12.46 -0.15
C THR A 388 25.50 13.29 -0.87
N ASN A 389 25.78 14.50 -0.38
CA ASN A 389 26.78 15.43 -0.92
C ASN A 389 26.55 15.81 -2.39
N LEU A 390 25.29 15.81 -2.82
CA LEU A 390 24.87 16.22 -4.16
C LEU A 390 24.59 17.73 -4.19
N SER A 391 25.01 18.38 -5.28
CA SER A 391 24.66 19.78 -5.54
C SER A 391 23.22 19.92 -6.04
N ILE A 392 22.58 21.06 -5.78
CA ILE A 392 21.16 21.30 -6.05
C ILE A 392 20.99 22.47 -7.02
N VAL A 393 20.30 22.20 -8.12
CA VAL A 393 19.75 23.21 -9.03
C VAL A 393 18.23 23.26 -8.86
N LEU A 394 17.67 24.45 -8.69
CA LEU A 394 16.24 24.65 -8.58
C LEU A 394 15.76 25.57 -9.70
N TYR A 395 14.75 25.16 -10.44
CA TYR A 395 14.02 26.03 -11.35
C TYR A 395 12.77 26.57 -10.66
N SER A 396 12.47 27.85 -10.87
CA SER A 396 11.18 28.44 -10.50
C SER A 396 10.75 29.46 -11.53
N GLY A 397 9.45 29.53 -11.81
CA GLY A 397 8.90 30.58 -12.66
C GLY A 397 8.69 31.92 -11.94
N LYS A 398 9.01 32.01 -10.65
CA LYS A 398 9.00 33.26 -9.87
C LYS A 398 10.42 33.80 -9.71
N TYR A 399 10.56 35.10 -9.47
CA TYR A 399 11.86 35.68 -9.17
C TYR A 399 12.24 35.43 -7.71
N TYR A 400 13.54 35.36 -7.42
CA TYR A 400 14.11 35.13 -6.08
C TYR A 400 13.52 36.07 -5.01
N GLU A 401 13.32 37.34 -5.35
CA GLU A 401 12.74 38.35 -4.46
C GLU A 401 11.29 37.97 -4.10
N ASP A 402 10.48 37.57 -5.09
CA ASP A 402 9.11 37.11 -4.87
C ASP A 402 9.08 35.87 -3.97
N LEU A 403 10.05 34.96 -4.13
CA LEU A 403 10.14 33.73 -3.34
C LEU A 403 10.44 34.02 -1.86
N ILE A 404 11.31 34.98 -1.57
CA ILE A 404 11.61 35.41 -0.20
C ILE A 404 10.37 36.10 0.42
N GLU A 405 9.67 36.93 -0.36
CA GLU A 405 8.50 37.67 0.13
C GLU A 405 7.33 36.76 0.54
N LEU A 406 7.24 35.55 -0.02
CA LEU A 406 6.25 34.55 0.41
C LEU A 406 6.38 34.16 1.89
N ASN A 407 7.55 34.36 2.49
CA ASN A 407 7.87 34.02 3.88
C ASN A 407 7.44 32.59 4.27
N ASN A 408 7.57 31.65 3.33
CA ASN A 408 7.23 30.25 3.55
C ASN A 408 8.44 29.52 4.12
N PRO A 409 8.33 28.86 5.29
CA PRO A 409 9.48 28.23 5.95
C PRO A 409 10.12 27.13 5.10
N HIS A 410 9.33 26.37 4.34
CA HIS A 410 9.88 25.32 3.47
C HIS A 410 10.65 25.92 2.28
N ILE A 411 10.11 26.95 1.64
CA ILE A 411 10.77 27.62 0.51
C ILE A 411 12.08 28.26 0.98
N ASN A 412 12.06 28.97 2.11
CA ASN A 412 13.26 29.59 2.66
C ASN A 412 14.35 28.54 2.92
N GLU A 413 14.00 27.41 3.52
CA GLU A 413 14.96 26.34 3.76
C GLU A 413 15.44 25.68 2.45
N ILE A 414 14.57 25.49 1.45
CA ILE A 414 15.01 25.03 0.11
C ILE A 414 16.03 25.99 -0.49
N LEU A 415 15.78 27.31 -0.42
CA LEU A 415 16.68 28.32 -0.97
C LEU A 415 18.04 28.29 -0.25
N GLU A 416 18.07 28.06 1.06
CA GLU A 416 19.32 27.86 1.82
C GLU A 416 20.11 26.63 1.36
N LEU A 417 19.42 25.54 1.03
CA LEU A 417 20.05 24.32 0.52
C LEU A 417 20.43 24.41 -0.97
N THR A 418 19.80 25.30 -1.74
CA THR A 418 20.02 25.42 -3.18
C THR A 418 21.40 26.02 -3.48
N ASP A 419 22.11 25.45 -4.46
CA ASP A 419 23.41 25.96 -4.93
C ASP A 419 23.23 26.91 -6.12
N ILE A 420 22.36 26.56 -7.06
CA ILE A 420 22.00 27.40 -8.21
C ILE A 420 20.48 27.50 -8.30
N LEU A 421 19.96 28.73 -8.35
CA LEU A 421 18.56 29.01 -8.63
C LEU A 421 18.44 29.56 -10.04
N ILE A 422 17.58 28.95 -10.86
CA ILE A 422 17.18 29.45 -12.17
C ILE A 422 15.78 29.99 -12.04
N ASP A 423 15.65 31.32 -12.08
CA ASP A 423 14.42 32.00 -11.71
C ASP A 423 13.78 32.79 -12.86
N GLY A 424 12.52 33.16 -12.65
CA GLY A 424 11.73 33.96 -13.57
C GLY A 424 10.90 33.15 -14.59
N PRO A 425 9.76 33.70 -15.04
CA PRO A 425 8.88 33.02 -15.97
C PRO A 425 9.53 32.93 -17.36
N PHE A 426 9.17 31.91 -18.13
CA PHE A 426 9.54 31.85 -19.53
C PHE A 426 8.78 32.92 -20.34
N GLU A 427 9.52 33.71 -21.12
CA GLU A 427 8.97 34.74 -22.00
C GLU A 427 9.32 34.40 -23.46
N ILE A 428 8.30 34.07 -24.27
CA ILE A 428 8.49 33.67 -25.67
C ILE A 428 9.16 34.74 -26.53
N ASP A 429 8.86 36.02 -26.26
CA ASP A 429 9.45 37.16 -26.99
C ASP A 429 10.94 37.35 -26.69
N LYS A 430 11.44 36.70 -25.64
CA LYS A 430 12.85 36.70 -25.22
C LYS A 430 13.50 35.32 -25.37
N LEU A 431 12.90 34.42 -26.16
CA LEU A 431 13.43 33.09 -26.43
C LEU A 431 14.85 33.19 -27.02
N ASN A 432 15.80 32.53 -26.38
CA ASN A 432 17.19 32.49 -26.84
C ASN A 432 17.79 31.09 -26.66
N LEU A 433 17.93 30.37 -27.77
CA LEU A 433 18.39 28.98 -27.80
C LEU A 433 19.89 28.81 -27.54
N ASN A 434 20.65 29.91 -27.47
CA ASN A 434 22.09 29.87 -27.17
C ASN A 434 22.37 29.98 -25.66
N LEU A 435 21.34 30.17 -24.83
CA LEU A 435 21.49 30.25 -23.39
C LEU A 435 21.72 28.86 -22.79
N GLN A 436 22.66 28.75 -21.86
CA GLN A 436 22.79 27.54 -21.05
C GLN A 436 21.71 27.52 -19.96
N TYR A 437 21.09 26.36 -19.76
CA TYR A 437 20.17 26.05 -18.65
C TYR A 437 18.89 26.90 -18.56
N ARG A 438 18.60 27.80 -19.51
CA ARG A 438 17.38 28.64 -19.48
C ARG A 438 16.85 28.90 -20.88
N GLY A 439 15.55 29.18 -20.98
CA GLY A 439 14.86 29.34 -22.25
C GLY A 439 14.74 30.78 -22.73
N SER A 440 14.73 31.76 -21.82
CA SER A 440 14.57 33.17 -22.18
C SER A 440 15.52 34.10 -21.44
N ASP A 441 15.89 35.22 -22.08
CA ASP A 441 16.92 36.15 -21.57
C ASP A 441 16.57 36.79 -20.22
N ASN A 442 15.29 36.86 -19.86
CA ASN A 442 14.85 37.41 -18.57
C ASN A 442 15.13 36.46 -17.38
N GLN A 443 15.24 35.16 -17.63
CA GLN A 443 15.48 34.19 -16.55
C GLN A 443 16.89 34.35 -16.04
N ARG A 444 17.12 34.30 -14.71
CA ARG A 444 18.44 34.54 -14.12
C ARG A 444 19.01 33.25 -13.58
N ILE A 445 20.32 33.05 -13.74
CA ILE A 445 21.06 31.95 -13.12
C ILE A 445 21.78 32.56 -11.91
N ILE A 446 21.32 32.24 -10.71
CA ILE A 446 21.76 32.86 -9.47
C ILE A 446 22.66 31.88 -8.72
N ASP A 447 23.88 32.34 -8.40
CA ASP A 447 24.80 31.67 -7.49
C ASP A 447 24.30 31.92 -6.05
N MET A 448 23.58 30.93 -5.52
CA MET A 448 22.90 31.07 -4.24
C MET A 448 23.90 31.15 -3.07
N LYS A 449 25.07 30.52 -3.21
CA LYS A 449 26.13 30.60 -2.21
C LYS A 449 26.69 32.02 -2.10
N LYS A 450 27.10 32.63 -3.21
CA LYS A 450 27.58 34.03 -3.21
C LYS A 450 26.49 35.01 -2.83
N THR A 451 25.25 34.72 -3.20
CA THR A 451 24.10 35.56 -2.83
C THR A 451 23.92 35.61 -1.31
N ARG A 452 23.99 34.46 -0.62
CA ARG A 452 23.97 34.39 0.85
C ARG A 452 25.17 35.09 1.49
N GLU A 453 26.39 34.87 0.98
CA GLU A 453 27.61 35.46 1.54
C GLU A 453 27.67 36.98 1.41
N SER A 454 27.16 37.54 0.31
CA SER A 454 27.23 38.98 0.02
C SER A 454 25.97 39.77 0.41
N GLY A 455 24.85 39.09 0.64
CA GLY A 455 23.54 39.71 0.85
C GLY A 455 22.97 40.40 -0.39
N LYS A 456 23.58 40.20 -1.57
CA LYS A 456 23.14 40.75 -2.86
C LYS A 456 23.09 39.63 -3.88
N ILE A 457 22.14 39.72 -4.83
CA ILE A 457 22.01 38.72 -5.89
C ILE A 457 23.32 38.65 -6.70
N ALA A 458 23.92 37.47 -6.71
CA ALA A 458 25.11 37.16 -7.50
C ALA A 458 24.70 36.29 -8.69
N LEU A 459 24.87 36.83 -9.90
CA LEU A 459 24.60 36.07 -11.12
C LEU A 459 25.78 35.15 -11.44
N LEU A 460 25.48 33.90 -11.81
CA LEU A 460 26.45 32.96 -12.33
C LEU A 460 26.65 33.25 -13.82
N ILE A 461 27.90 33.52 -14.21
CA ILE A 461 28.29 33.61 -15.62
C ILE A 461 28.64 32.19 -16.06
N VAL A 462 27.89 31.67 -17.03
CA VAL A 462 27.94 30.28 -17.50
C VAL A 462 28.37 30.21 -18.95
#